data_AF-A0A453FCU8-F1
#
_entry.id   AF-A0A453FCU8-F1
#
_cell.length_a   1.000
_cell.length_b   1.000
_cell.length_c   1.000
_cell.angle_alpha   90.00
_cell.angle_beta   90.00
_cell.angle_gamma   90.00
#
_symmetry.space_group_name_H-M   'P 1'
#
loop_
_entity.id
_entity.type
_entity.pdbx_description
1 polymer ?
#
loop_
_entity_poly.entity_id
_entity_poly.type
_entity_poly.pdbx_seq_one_letter_code
_entity_poly.pdbx_strand_id
1 'polypeptide(L)'
;AMASSVLEATRAAHEDLERLERLAVRELQRDPANARDRLFQSHRVRHMLDLVVSTSDKLVEIYEDKDGARKDEISTHLTAPVQSDIFPKYYERLKE
;
A
#
# COMPACT_ATOMS: atom_id res chain seq x y z
N ALA A 1 11.26 -15.68 -4.92
CA ALA A 1 10.19 -14.79 -4.44
C ALA A 1 10.58 -13.39 -4.88
N MET A 2 9.85 -12.78 -5.81
CA MET A 2 10.13 -11.42 -6.26
C MET A 2 10.27 -10.56 -5.01
N ALA A 3 11.47 -10.07 -4.73
CA ALA A 3 11.69 -9.11 -3.66
C ALA A 3 10.75 -7.95 -3.96
N SER A 4 9.68 -7.82 -3.18
CA SER A 4 8.74 -6.70 -3.29
C SER A 4 9.58 -5.44 -3.13
N SER A 5 9.77 -4.73 -4.24
CA SER A 5 10.57 -3.52 -4.22
C SER A 5 9.91 -2.48 -3.32
N VAL A 6 10.66 -1.49 -2.85
CA VAL A 6 10.10 -0.43 -1.98
C VAL A 6 9.02 0.33 -2.75
N LEU A 7 9.18 0.51 -4.05
CA LEU A 7 8.15 1.12 -4.90
C LEU A 7 6.88 0.25 -5.00
N GLU A 8 7.01 -1.07 -5.19
CA GLU A 8 5.84 -1.96 -5.22
C GLU A 8 5.16 -2.05 -3.85
N ALA A 9 5.93 -2.08 -2.76
CA ALA A 9 5.40 -2.01 -1.41
C ALA A 9 4.64 -0.70 -1.16
N THR A 10 5.17 0.43 -1.66
CA THR A 10 4.49 1.74 -1.60
C THR A 10 3.16 1.69 -2.37
N ARG A 11 3.17 1.15 -3.60
CA ARG A 11 1.98 1.04 -4.44
C ARG A 11 0.92 0.16 -3.79
N ALA A 12 1.31 -1.01 -3.28
CA ALA A 12 0.42 -1.93 -2.60
C ALA A 12 -0.21 -1.31 -1.34
N ALA A 13 0.58 -0.58 -0.55
CA ALA A 13 0.06 0.09 0.65
C ALA A 13 -0.97 1.19 0.31
N HIS A 14 -0.76 1.99 -0.74
CA HIS A 14 -1.77 2.96 -1.21
C HIS A 14 -3.04 2.26 -1.72
N GLU A 15 -2.90 1.15 -2.44
CA GLU A 15 -4.04 0.37 -2.92
C GLU A 15 -4.85 -0.22 -1.74
N ASP A 16 -4.16 -0.67 -0.69
CA ASP A 16 -4.80 -1.16 0.53
C ASP A 16 -5.53 -0.07 1.29
N LEU A 17 -4.96 1.14 1.40
CA LEU A 17 -5.66 2.30 1.96
C LEU A 17 -6.96 2.57 1.19
N GLU A 18 -6.88 2.67 -0.13
CA GLU A 18 -8.04 2.95 -0.99
C GLU A 18 -9.13 1.86 -0.84
N ARG A 19 -8.70 0.59 -0.74
CA ARG A 19 -9.62 -0.54 -0.48
C ARG A 19 -10.30 -0.45 0.88
N LEU A 20 -9.54 -0.16 1.94
CA LEU A 20 -10.05 -0.04 3.30
C LEU A 20 -11.04 1.12 3.43
N GLU A 21 -10.72 2.27 2.84
CA GLU A 21 -11.61 3.44 2.80
C GLU A 21 -12.92 3.11 2.08
N ARG A 22 -12.84 2.49 0.89
CA ARG A 22 -14.03 2.04 0.15
C ARG A 22 -14.84 1.01 0.93
N LEU A 23 -14.20 0.13 1.69
CA LEU A 23 -14.89 -0.86 2.51
C LEU A 23 -15.58 -0.21 3.71
N ALA A 24 -14.92 0.73 4.37
CA ALA A 24 -15.49 1.50 5.48
C ALA A 24 -16.69 2.33 5.02
N VAL A 25 -16.59 3.01 3.87
CA VAL A 25 -17.72 3.75 3.27
C VAL A 25 -18.88 2.81 2.96
N ARG A 26 -18.62 1.66 2.32
CA ARG A 26 -19.67 0.67 2.02
C ARG A 26 -20.33 0.12 3.27
N GLU A 27 -19.55 -0.14 4.31
CA GLU A 27 -20.07 -0.61 5.59
C GLU A 27 -20.95 0.45 6.25
N LEU A 28 -20.54 1.73 6.25
CA LEU A 28 -21.31 2.84 6.80
C LEU A 28 -22.60 3.15 6.03
N GLN A 29 -22.64 2.87 4.73
CA GLN A 29 -23.85 3.01 3.91
C GLN A 29 -24.93 1.97 4.23
N ARG A 30 -24.58 0.88 4.93
CA ARG A 30 -25.54 -0.15 5.34
C ARG A 30 -26.38 0.37 6.50
N ASP A 31 -27.70 0.33 6.36
CA ASP A 31 -28.61 0.71 7.45
C ASP A 31 -28.81 -0.49 8.42
N PRO A 32 -28.37 -0.39 9.69
CA PRO A 32 -28.51 -1.49 10.65
C PRO A 32 -29.95 -1.65 11.13
N ALA A 33 -30.49 -2.86 11.04
CA ALA A 33 -31.88 -3.18 11.42
C ALA A 33 -32.18 -2.99 12.92
N ASN A 34 -31.17 -3.10 13.79
CA ASN A 34 -31.30 -2.99 15.23
C ASN A 34 -30.02 -2.48 15.90
N ALA A 35 -30.09 -2.15 17.19
CA ALA A 35 -28.97 -1.61 17.96
C ALA A 35 -27.76 -2.55 18.03
N ARG A 36 -28.00 -3.87 18.07
CA ARG A 36 -26.93 -4.88 18.05
C ARG A 36 -26.17 -4.82 16.73
N ASP A 37 -26.86 -4.79 15.59
CA ASP A 37 -26.24 -4.70 14.26
C ASP A 37 -25.47 -3.40 14.06
N ARG A 38 -25.97 -2.29 14.64
CA ARG A 38 -25.26 -1.00 14.67
C ARG A 38 -23.95 -1.10 15.46
N LEU A 39 -23.96 -1.75 16.63
CA LEU A 39 -22.74 -1.96 17.41
C LEU A 39 -21.72 -2.78 16.63
N PHE A 40 -22.14 -3.88 15.98
CA PHE A 40 -21.25 -4.69 15.16
C PHE A 40 -20.69 -3.91 13.95
N GLN A 41 -21.51 -3.07 13.30
CA GLN A 41 -21.06 -2.17 12.24
C GLN A 41 -19.98 -1.22 12.76
N SER A 42 -20.19 -0.56 13.91
CA SER A 42 -19.19 0.32 14.51
C SER A 42 -17.86 -0.38 14.80
N HIS A 43 -17.90 -1.63 15.29
CA HIS A 43 -16.68 -2.41 15.51
C HIS A 43 -15.94 -2.74 14.21
N ARG A 44 -16.67 -3.12 13.14
CA ARG A 44 -16.07 -3.37 11.82
C ARG A 44 -15.41 -2.11 11.26
N VAL A 45 -16.11 -0.98 11.30
CA VAL A 45 -15.58 0.31 10.82
C VAL A 45 -14.36 0.73 11.61
N ARG A 46 -14.41 0.63 12.94
CA ARG A 46 -13.23 0.91 13.79
C ARG A 46 -12.03 0.06 13.39
N HIS A 47 -12.22 -1.25 13.22
CA HIS A 47 -11.12 -2.12 12.81
C HIS A 47 -10.52 -1.71 11.46
N MET A 48 -11.35 -1.34 10.48
CA MET A 48 -10.87 -0.83 9.19
C MET A 48 -10.07 0.47 9.35
N LEU A 49 -10.50 1.39 10.23
CA LEU A 49 -9.76 2.62 10.51
C LEU A 49 -8.43 2.34 11.22
N ASP A 50 -8.39 1.38 12.15
CA ASP A 50 -7.13 0.96 12.79
C ASP A 50 -6.15 0.42 11.74
N LEU A 51 -6.63 -0.34 10.74
CA LEU A 51 -5.82 -0.79 9.62
C LEU A 51 -5.33 0.37 8.75
N VAL A 52 -6.20 1.34 8.43
CA VAL A 52 -5.84 2.56 7.68
C VAL A 52 -4.69 3.31 8.36
N VAL A 53 -4.78 3.53 9.68
CA VAL A 53 -3.71 4.18 10.45
C VAL A 53 -2.41 3.38 10.33
N SER A 54 -2.47 2.07 10.60
CA SER A 54 -1.27 1.21 10.57
C SER A 54 -0.60 1.14 9.18
N THR A 55 -1.39 1.17 8.10
CA THR A 55 -0.87 1.17 6.73
C THR A 55 -0.34 2.54 6.33
N SER A 56 -0.96 3.61 6.82
CA SER A 56 -0.48 4.99 6.63
C SER A 56 0.87 5.20 7.32
N ASP A 57 1.05 4.67 8.54
CA ASP A 57 2.31 4.77 9.27
C ASP A 57 3.45 4.07 8.51
N LYS A 58 3.20 2.89 7.92
CA LYS A 58 4.17 2.21 7.05
C LYS A 58 4.52 3.05 5.82
N LEU A 59 3.55 3.71 5.20
CA LEU A 59 3.82 4.61 4.07
C LEU A 59 4.68 5.79 4.51
N VAL A 60 4.40 6.39 5.68
CA VAL A 60 5.24 7.45 6.24
C VAL A 60 6.68 6.96 6.41
N GLU A 61 6.89 5.78 7.00
CA GLU A 61 8.23 5.19 7.14
C GLU A 61 8.95 5.02 5.78
N ILE A 62 8.24 4.55 4.75
CA ILE A 62 8.79 4.42 3.40
C ILE A 62 9.15 5.79 2.80
N TYR A 63 8.34 6.82 3.03
CA TYR A 63 8.61 8.17 2.53
C TYR A 63 9.70 8.90 3.33
N GLU A 64 9.84 8.61 4.63
CA GLU A 64 10.96 9.08 5.45
C GLU A 64 12.31 8.57 4.92
N ASP A 65 12.32 7.39 4.30
CA ASP A 65 13.45 6.84 3.53
C ASP A 65 14.77 6.86 4.34
N LYS A 66 14.70 6.48 5.62
CA LYS A 66 15.82 6.57 6.58
C LYS A 66 17.04 5.77 6.15
N ASP A 67 16.82 4.67 5.45
CA ASP A 67 17.86 3.79 4.90
C ASP A 67 18.27 4.15 3.46
N GLY A 68 17.58 5.10 2.82
CA GLY A 68 17.81 5.53 1.45
C GLY A 68 17.33 4.52 0.39
N ALA A 69 16.69 3.42 0.78
CA ALA A 69 16.32 2.34 -0.14
C ALA A 69 15.37 2.81 -1.25
N ARG A 70 14.44 3.72 -0.93
CA ARG A 70 13.51 4.27 -1.93
C ARG A 70 14.26 5.14 -2.94
N LYS A 71 15.12 6.04 -2.47
CA LYS A 71 15.95 6.88 -3.34
C LYS A 71 16.88 6.04 -4.22
N ASP A 72 17.51 5.03 -3.65
CA ASP A 72 18.41 4.12 -4.36
C ASP A 72 17.67 3.34 -5.45
N GLU A 73 16.48 2.81 -5.14
CA GLU A 73 15.65 2.13 -6.12
C GLU A 73 15.26 3.06 -7.28
N ILE A 74 14.82 4.29 -6.98
CA ILE A 74 14.48 5.30 -8.01
C ILE A 74 15.72 5.65 -8.86
N SER A 75 16.88 5.83 -8.24
CA SER A 75 18.13 6.14 -8.95
C SER A 75 18.54 5.02 -9.90
N THR A 76 18.42 3.78 -9.43
CA THR A 76 18.89 2.59 -10.15
C THR A 76 17.93 2.19 -11.27
N HIS A 77 16.62 2.36 -11.06
CA HIS A 77 15.61 1.76 -11.92
C HIS A 77 14.76 2.76 -12.71
N LEU A 78 14.70 4.04 -12.32
CA LEU A 78 13.83 5.02 -12.96
C LEU A 78 14.57 6.22 -13.58
N THR A 79 15.79 6.51 -13.14
CA THR A 79 16.56 7.69 -13.59
C THR A 79 17.91 7.35 -14.21
N ALA A 80 18.15 6.09 -14.55
CA ALA A 80 19.35 5.70 -15.29
C ALA A 80 19.43 6.47 -16.63
N PRO A 81 20.60 7.04 -17.00
CA PRO A 81 20.76 7.94 -18.15
C PRO A 81 20.46 7.30 -19.51
N VAL A 82 20.33 5.97 -19.55
CA VAL A 82 19.96 5.22 -20.75
C VAL A 82 18.76 4.32 -20.42
N GLN A 83 17.57 4.76 -20.82
CA GLN A 83 16.32 3.99 -20.64
C GLN A 83 16.34 2.61 -21.34
N SER A 84 17.20 2.41 -22.34
CA SER A 84 17.27 1.15 -23.11
C SER A 84 17.74 -0.06 -22.30
N ASP A 85 18.44 0.14 -21.18
CA ASP A 85 18.99 -0.94 -20.35
C ASP A 85 18.13 -1.28 -19.12
N ILE A 86 17.09 -0.49 -18.85
CA ILE A 86 16.23 -0.65 -17.67
C ILE A 86 15.36 -1.90 -17.81
N PHE A 87 14.68 -2.04 -18.96
CA PHE A 87 13.77 -3.16 -19.21
C PHE A 87 14.48 -4.52 -19.31
N PRO A 88 15.60 -4.68 -20.04
CA PRO A 88 16.33 -5.96 -20.09
C PRO A 88 16.74 -6.47 -18.70
N LYS A 89 17.31 -5.60 -17.85
CA LYS A 89 17.71 -5.96 -16.47
C LYS A 89 16.54 -6.37 -15.59
N TYR A 90 15.39 -5.71 -15.76
CA TYR A 90 14.16 -6.09 -15.07
C TYR A 90 13.66 -7.48 -15.50
N TYR A 91 13.65 -7.75 -16.81
CA TYR A 91 13.24 -9.06 -17.34
C TYR A 91 14.22 -10.18 -17.01
N GLU A 92 15.50 -9.91 -16.82
CA GLU A 92 16.46 -10.90 -16.31
C GLU A 92 16.11 -11.34 -14.89
N ARG A 93 15.76 -10.40 -13.99
CA ARG A 93 15.34 -10.74 -12.62
C ARG A 93 14.04 -11.53 -12.56
N LEU A 94 13.15 -11.37 -13.54
CA LEU A 94 11.90 -12.15 -13.63
C LEU A 94 12.12 -13.63 -13.98
N LYS A 95 13.33 -14.01 -14.45
CA LYS A 95 13.67 -15.39 -14.82
C LYS A 95 14.23 -16.20 -13.64
N GLU A 96 14.53 -15.56 -12.51
CA GLU A 96 14.93 -16.20 -11.24
C GLU A 96 13.71 -16.52 -10.35
#